data_AF-A0AB73II04-F1
#
_entry.id   AF-A0AB73II04-F1
#
_cell.length_a   1.000
_cell.length_b   1.000
_cell.length_c   1.000
_cell.angle_alpha   90.00
_cell.angle_beta   90.00
_cell.angle_gamma   90.00
#
_symmetry.space_group_name_H-M   'P 1'
#
loop_
_entity.id
_entity.type
_entity.pdbx_description
1 polymer ?
#
loop_
_entity_poly.entity_id
_entity_poly.type
_entity_poly.pdbx_seq_one_letter_code
_entity_poly.pdbx_strand_id
1 'polypeptide(L)'
;MKKWFACLLVAVAAHATAAPSCTQFTPNAQWPVLTNQKMAPKTRMLCYSDFAVMHSGITHGPLWSAEHLTRDHIEAAKDMVRTNKFFEDARLPDGEGATLADYKRSGFDRGHMSPAGNRWNEQAMAQSFSLANIVPQNRENNQRLWARIETSVRKIATAYDDTYVVTGPMFSGQQLQTIGPTRVFVPTQLFKVVYVPSRQLAFAVVVDNVSTNRYEIRTIHELEAASGIRFPGIPENLKDQRPGGLKGV
;
A
#
# COMPACT_ATOMS: atom_id res chain seq x y z
N MET A 1 -11.28 67.36 -23.58
CA MET A 1 -11.19 66.58 -22.32
C MET A 1 -11.35 65.09 -22.63
N LYS A 2 -10.26 64.32 -22.71
CA LYS A 2 -10.31 62.85 -22.87
C LYS A 2 -9.70 62.22 -21.62
N LYS A 3 -10.52 61.62 -20.77
CA LYS A 3 -10.09 60.91 -19.56
C LYS A 3 -9.61 59.51 -19.95
N TRP A 4 -8.36 59.19 -19.61
CA TRP A 4 -7.82 57.84 -19.72
C TRP A 4 -8.20 57.05 -18.47
N PHE A 5 -8.87 55.90 -18.64
CA PHE A 5 -9.07 54.93 -17.57
C PHE A 5 -7.92 53.93 -17.61
N ALA A 6 -7.06 53.97 -16.59
CA ALA A 6 -6.06 52.93 -16.36
C ALA A 6 -6.74 51.76 -15.63
N CYS A 7 -6.91 50.63 -16.31
CA CYS A 7 -7.31 49.38 -15.69
C CYS A 7 -6.07 48.75 -15.01
N LEU A 8 -6.02 48.75 -13.68
CA LEU A 8 -5.07 47.96 -12.92
C LEU A 8 -5.49 46.48 -13.00
N LEU A 9 -4.72 45.67 -13.73
CA LEU A 9 -4.77 44.22 -13.67
C LEU A 9 -4.09 43.76 -12.38
N VAL A 10 -4.88 43.33 -11.40
CA VAL A 10 -4.38 42.62 -10.22
C VAL A 10 -4.11 41.18 -10.63
N ALA A 11 -2.83 40.82 -10.76
CA ALA A 11 -2.41 39.43 -10.98
C ALA A 11 -2.55 38.65 -9.66
N VAL A 12 -3.52 37.74 -9.61
CA VAL A 12 -3.65 36.78 -8.50
C VAL A 12 -2.64 35.66 -8.74
N ALA A 13 -1.56 35.64 -7.94
CA ALA A 13 -0.58 34.56 -7.97
C ALA A 13 -1.21 33.28 -7.40
N ALA A 14 -1.59 32.36 -8.27
CA ALA A 14 -1.98 31.00 -7.89
C ALA A 14 -0.76 30.31 -7.27
N HIS A 15 -0.81 30.06 -5.97
CA HIS A 15 0.20 29.27 -5.28
C HIS A 15 -0.03 27.80 -5.66
N ALA A 16 0.78 27.27 -6.58
CA ALA A 16 0.79 25.84 -6.85
C ALA A 16 1.29 25.12 -5.60
N THR A 17 0.39 24.48 -4.87
CA THR A 17 0.77 23.58 -3.77
C THR A 17 1.58 22.43 -4.36
N ALA A 18 2.82 22.26 -3.91
CA ALA A 18 3.63 21.11 -4.29
C ALA A 18 2.85 19.81 -3.99
N ALA A 19 2.88 18.86 -4.92
CA ALA A 19 2.24 17.57 -4.71
C ALA A 19 2.80 16.94 -3.42
N PRO A 20 1.94 16.37 -2.54
CA PRO A 20 2.40 15.77 -1.31
C PRO A 20 3.37 14.64 -1.65
N SER A 21 4.60 14.74 -1.13
CA SER A 21 5.68 13.86 -1.56
C SER A 21 5.72 12.55 -0.79
N CYS A 22 5.25 12.51 0.47
CA CYS A 22 5.25 11.43 1.48
C CYS A 22 6.43 10.43 1.45
N THR A 23 7.59 10.87 0.96
CA THR A 23 8.73 10.01 0.67
C THR A 23 9.40 9.43 1.90
N GLN A 24 9.05 9.89 3.11
CA GLN A 24 9.56 9.32 4.36
C GLN A 24 9.19 7.84 4.55
N PHE A 25 8.16 7.34 3.84
CA PHE A 25 7.72 5.94 3.94
C PHE A 25 8.46 5.00 2.98
N THR A 26 9.46 5.50 2.24
CA THR A 26 10.25 4.69 1.32
C THR A 26 11.75 4.86 1.54
N PRO A 27 12.52 3.80 1.29
CA PRO A 27 13.96 3.88 1.44
C PRO A 27 14.54 4.86 0.43
N ASN A 28 15.50 5.68 0.89
CA ASN A 28 16.16 6.72 0.09
C ASN A 28 15.20 7.73 -0.55
N ALA A 29 13.99 7.90 0.01
CA ALA A 29 12.96 8.78 -0.52
C ALA A 29 12.53 8.46 -1.98
N GLN A 30 12.66 7.19 -2.40
CA GLN A 30 12.30 6.76 -3.75
C GLN A 30 11.08 5.83 -3.76
N TRP A 31 10.03 6.26 -4.45
CA TRP A 31 8.81 5.48 -4.59
C TRP A 31 8.99 4.19 -5.38
N PRO A 32 8.18 3.15 -5.11
CA PRO A 32 7.98 2.07 -6.07
C PRO A 32 7.49 2.64 -7.41
N VAL A 33 8.09 2.19 -8.50
CA VAL A 33 7.86 2.73 -9.86
C VAL A 33 7.12 1.69 -10.69
N LEU A 34 5.98 2.07 -11.26
CA LEU A 34 5.26 1.23 -12.20
C LEU A 34 6.04 1.12 -13.51
N THR A 35 6.48 -0.09 -13.88
CA THR A 35 7.14 -0.35 -15.16
C THR A 35 6.18 -0.88 -16.21
N ASN A 36 5.06 -1.48 -15.78
CA ASN A 36 3.97 -1.85 -16.68
C ASN A 36 3.09 -0.64 -16.98
N GLN A 37 3.21 -0.09 -18.19
CA GLN A 37 2.46 1.08 -18.64
C GLN A 37 0.93 0.90 -18.59
N LYS A 38 0.42 -0.33 -18.58
CA LYS A 38 -1.02 -0.60 -18.42
C LYS A 38 -1.54 -0.24 -17.02
N MET A 39 -0.66 -0.18 -16.02
CA MET A 39 -1.02 0.14 -14.64
C MET A 39 -1.00 1.65 -14.36
N ALA A 40 -0.34 2.45 -15.20
CA ALA A 40 -0.13 3.88 -14.97
C ALA A 40 -1.39 4.77 -15.09
N PRO A 41 -2.35 4.51 -16.01
CA PRO A 41 -3.51 5.39 -16.14
C PRO A 41 -4.37 5.42 -14.86
N LYS A 42 -4.95 6.58 -14.57
CA LYS A 42 -5.82 6.81 -13.40
C LYS A 42 -5.16 6.49 -12.05
N THR A 43 -3.83 6.59 -11.98
CA THR A 43 -3.12 6.42 -10.71
C THR A 43 -3.05 7.70 -9.91
N ARG A 44 -3.13 7.58 -8.59
CA ARG A 44 -3.03 8.71 -7.66
C ARG A 44 -2.23 8.32 -6.44
N MET A 45 -1.25 9.14 -6.10
CA MET A 45 -0.56 9.04 -4.82
C MET A 45 -1.47 9.61 -3.73
N LEU A 46 -1.77 8.80 -2.72
CA LEU A 46 -2.49 9.21 -1.52
C LEU A 46 -1.53 9.13 -0.33
N CYS A 47 -1.14 10.29 0.18
CA CYS A 47 -0.36 10.38 1.40
C CYS A 47 -1.30 10.36 2.61
N TYR A 48 -1.01 9.46 3.56
CA TYR A 48 -1.60 9.41 4.89
C TYR A 48 -0.55 9.84 5.92
N SER A 49 -0.93 9.91 7.20
CA SER A 49 -0.02 10.38 8.25
C SER A 49 1.13 9.42 8.53
N ASP A 50 0.98 8.14 8.19
CA ASP A 50 1.90 7.07 8.62
C ASP A 50 2.14 5.99 7.54
N PHE A 51 1.63 6.24 6.32
CA PHE A 51 1.85 5.38 5.14
C PHE A 51 1.46 6.15 3.87
N ALA A 52 1.80 5.60 2.71
CA ALA A 52 1.37 6.12 1.41
C ALA A 52 0.82 5.01 0.54
N VAL A 53 -0.13 5.36 -0.31
CA VAL A 53 -0.78 4.44 -1.24
C VAL A 53 -0.69 4.96 -2.66
N MET A 54 -0.25 4.11 -3.59
CA MET A 54 -0.51 4.31 -5.01
C MET A 54 -1.84 3.67 -5.37
N HIS A 55 -2.88 4.48 -5.47
CA HIS A 55 -4.22 4.03 -5.83
C HIS A 55 -4.38 3.94 -7.35
N SER A 56 -5.16 2.98 -7.85
CA SER A 56 -5.57 2.91 -9.26
C SER A 56 -7.09 2.99 -9.39
N GLY A 57 -7.56 3.97 -10.17
CA GLY A 57 -8.97 4.07 -10.56
C GLY A 57 -9.44 3.02 -11.57
N ILE A 58 -8.55 2.11 -12.01
CA ILE A 58 -8.89 0.96 -12.85
C ILE A 58 -9.19 -0.27 -11.98
N THR A 59 -8.37 -0.51 -10.95
CA THR A 59 -8.59 -1.64 -10.03
C THR A 59 -9.55 -1.29 -8.89
N HIS A 60 -9.82 0.00 -8.69
CA HIS A 60 -10.56 0.58 -7.58
C HIS A 60 -9.93 0.31 -6.21
N GLY A 61 -8.61 0.13 -6.18
CA GLY A 61 -7.84 -0.18 -4.99
C GLY A 61 -6.35 0.16 -5.14
N PRO A 62 -5.52 -0.21 -4.15
CA PRO A 62 -4.09 0.07 -4.19
C PRO A 62 -3.38 -0.81 -5.22
N LEU A 63 -2.38 -0.24 -5.91
CA LEU A 63 -1.34 -1.01 -6.62
C LEU A 63 -0.18 -1.36 -5.69
N TRP A 64 0.07 -0.50 -4.70
CA TRP A 64 0.94 -0.75 -3.56
C TRP A 64 0.63 0.24 -2.44
N SER A 65 1.02 -0.11 -1.22
CA SER A 65 1.09 0.74 -0.04
C SER A 65 2.49 0.64 0.56
N ALA A 66 3.05 1.75 1.02
CA ALA A 66 4.39 1.83 1.61
C ALA A 66 4.33 2.43 3.01
N GLU A 67 5.06 1.83 3.94
CA GLU A 67 5.18 2.27 5.34
C GLU A 67 6.62 2.10 5.85
N HIS A 68 7.03 2.99 6.75
CA HIS A 68 8.29 2.90 7.49
C HIS A 68 7.96 2.55 8.94
N LEU A 69 8.43 1.38 9.37
CA LEU A 69 8.17 0.83 10.68
C LEU A 69 9.37 1.07 11.58
N THR A 70 9.16 1.82 12.64
CA THR A 70 10.13 1.96 13.74
C THR A 70 9.73 1.06 14.90
N ARG A 71 10.72 0.68 15.73
CA ARG A 71 10.47 -0.09 16.95
C ARG A 71 9.45 0.61 17.84
N ASP A 72 9.65 1.90 18.08
CA ASP A 72 8.80 2.70 18.98
C ASP A 72 7.36 2.77 18.48
N HIS A 73 7.13 2.95 17.18
CA HIS A 73 5.79 2.93 16.61
C HIS A 73 5.13 1.56 16.76
N ILE A 74 5.85 0.46 16.51
CA ILE A 74 5.28 -0.89 16.66
C ILE A 74 4.98 -1.23 18.11
N GLU A 75 5.81 -0.78 19.06
CA GLU A 75 5.54 -0.96 20.49
C GLU A 75 4.32 -0.14 20.93
N ALA A 76 4.24 1.14 20.55
CA ALA A 76 3.09 2.00 20.86
C ALA A 76 1.78 1.52 20.20
N ALA A 77 1.85 0.90 19.01
CA ALA A 77 0.69 0.35 18.33
C ALA A 77 0.01 -0.81 19.10
N LYS A 78 0.67 -1.45 20.07
CA LYS A 78 0.09 -2.54 20.87
C LYS A 78 -1.05 -2.06 21.78
N ASP A 79 -1.00 -0.82 22.22
CA ASP A 79 -2.00 -0.21 23.11
C ASP A 79 -3.14 0.46 22.33
N MET A 80 -3.06 0.48 20.99
CA MET A 80 -4.03 1.14 20.14
C MET A 80 -5.29 0.28 19.91
N VAL A 81 -6.45 0.92 20.02
CA VAL A 81 -7.75 0.29 19.76
C VAL A 81 -8.14 0.48 18.30
N ARG A 82 -8.50 -0.62 17.63
CA ARG A 82 -8.98 -0.59 16.24
C ARG A 82 -10.34 0.08 16.15
N THR A 83 -10.50 1.05 15.25
CA THR A 83 -11.79 1.70 15.00
C THR A 83 -12.77 0.78 14.28
N ASN A 84 -12.28 -0.06 13.36
CA ASN A 84 -13.07 -0.92 12.47
C ASN A 84 -14.10 -0.16 11.61
N LYS A 85 -13.90 1.15 11.41
CA LYS A 85 -14.77 2.04 10.63
C LYS A 85 -14.16 2.27 9.25
N PHE A 86 -14.48 1.39 8.32
CA PHE A 86 -14.10 1.55 6.91
C PHE A 86 -14.84 2.72 6.27
N PHE A 87 -14.15 3.46 5.41
CA PHE A 87 -14.72 4.63 4.73
C PHE A 87 -14.16 4.78 3.31
N GLU A 88 -14.91 5.52 2.48
CA GLU A 88 -14.59 5.85 1.10
C GLU A 88 -13.75 7.12 1.06
N ASP A 89 -12.60 7.10 0.37
CA ASP A 89 -11.68 8.24 0.36
C ASP A 89 -12.19 9.34 -0.57
N ALA A 90 -12.66 10.44 0.03
CA ALA A 90 -13.24 11.57 -0.70
C ALA A 90 -12.25 12.32 -1.62
N ARG A 91 -10.94 11.99 -1.58
CA ARG A 91 -9.94 12.54 -2.51
C ARG A 91 -9.96 11.85 -3.87
N LEU A 92 -10.59 10.68 -3.98
CA LEU A 92 -10.72 9.94 -5.22
C LEU A 92 -11.90 10.46 -6.03
N PRO A 93 -11.78 10.60 -7.37
CA PRO A 93 -12.93 10.97 -8.19
C PRO A 93 -14.02 9.92 -8.17
N ASP A 94 -15.24 10.37 -8.48
CA ASP A 94 -16.42 9.53 -8.55
C ASP A 94 -16.19 8.31 -9.45
N GLY A 95 -16.55 7.14 -8.93
CA GLY A 95 -16.40 5.86 -9.63
C GLY A 95 -14.97 5.35 -9.74
N GLU A 96 -13.97 6.04 -9.19
CA GLU A 96 -12.58 5.54 -9.20
C GLU A 96 -12.22 4.78 -7.92
N GLY A 97 -12.85 5.05 -6.78
CA GLY A 97 -12.63 4.32 -5.53
C GLY A 97 -13.63 3.18 -5.27
N ALA A 98 -13.22 2.15 -4.53
CA ALA A 98 -14.13 1.15 -3.98
C ALA A 98 -15.11 1.77 -2.97
N THR A 99 -16.30 1.18 -2.90
CA THR A 99 -17.38 1.53 -1.97
C THR A 99 -17.61 0.45 -0.93
N LEU A 100 -18.27 0.81 0.17
CA LEU A 100 -18.69 -0.19 1.18
C LEU A 100 -19.68 -1.22 0.60
N ALA A 101 -20.47 -0.82 -0.40
CA ALA A 101 -21.40 -1.69 -1.09
C ALA A 101 -20.68 -2.81 -1.86
N ASP A 102 -19.47 -2.56 -2.37
CA ASP A 102 -18.72 -3.54 -3.14
C ASP A 102 -18.35 -4.79 -2.34
N TYR A 103 -18.01 -4.60 -1.07
CA TYR A 103 -17.61 -5.68 -0.16
C TYR A 103 -18.81 -6.37 0.49
N LYS A 104 -20.00 -5.78 0.46
CA LYS A 104 -21.17 -6.35 1.12
C LYS A 104 -21.61 -7.63 0.44
N ARG A 105 -21.51 -8.77 1.16
CA ARG A 105 -21.85 -10.11 0.68
C ARG A 105 -21.02 -10.58 -0.54
N SER A 106 -19.82 -10.03 -0.74
CA SER A 106 -18.92 -10.44 -1.83
C SER A 106 -18.24 -11.78 -1.59
N GLY A 107 -18.18 -12.24 -0.33
CA GLY A 107 -17.40 -13.40 0.10
C GLY A 107 -15.93 -13.08 0.44
N PHE A 108 -15.49 -11.83 0.24
CA PHE A 108 -14.14 -11.37 0.54
C PHE A 108 -14.10 -10.48 1.79
N ASP A 109 -13.00 -10.58 2.52
CA ASP A 109 -12.66 -9.61 3.55
C ASP A 109 -12.13 -8.31 2.93
N ARG A 110 -12.20 -7.24 3.72
CA ARG A 110 -11.51 -5.97 3.47
C ARG A 110 -10.07 -6.07 3.96
N GLY A 111 -9.20 -6.64 3.12
CA GLY A 111 -7.79 -6.89 3.42
C GLY A 111 -6.95 -5.63 3.34
N HIS A 112 -6.18 -5.31 4.39
CA HIS A 112 -5.36 -4.10 4.44
C HIS A 112 -4.02 -4.32 3.74
N MET A 113 -3.55 -3.35 2.95
CA MET A 113 -2.15 -3.35 2.48
C MET A 113 -1.23 -2.81 3.57
N SER A 114 -1.57 -1.64 4.11
CA SER A 114 -0.96 -1.07 5.31
C SER A 114 -1.81 -1.38 6.54
N PRO A 115 -1.39 -2.32 7.42
CA PRO A 115 -2.27 -2.87 8.46
C PRO A 115 -2.61 -1.86 9.55
N ALA A 116 -3.81 -2.00 10.13
CA ALA A 116 -4.23 -1.25 11.31
C ALA A 116 -3.34 -1.56 12.53
N GLY A 117 -2.87 -2.80 12.67
CA GLY A 117 -2.00 -3.24 13.78
C GLY A 117 -0.58 -2.65 13.77
N ASN A 118 -0.26 -1.79 12.82
CA ASN A 118 1.01 -1.06 12.77
C ASN A 118 0.85 0.42 13.17
N ARG A 119 -0.39 0.89 13.43
CA ARG A 119 -0.69 2.31 13.65
C ARG A 119 -0.60 2.64 15.13
N TRP A 120 0.20 3.66 15.46
CA TRP A 120 0.56 4.04 16.81
C TRP A 120 -0.18 5.29 17.33
N ASN A 121 -0.98 5.94 16.49
CA ASN A 121 -1.85 7.05 16.88
C ASN A 121 -3.22 6.92 16.22
N GLU A 122 -4.22 7.63 16.78
CA GLU A 122 -5.63 7.52 16.38
C GLU A 122 -5.88 7.94 14.92
N GLN A 123 -5.17 8.97 14.44
CA GLN A 123 -5.31 9.45 13.07
C GLN A 123 -4.83 8.39 12.07
N ALA A 124 -3.63 7.86 12.26
CA ALA A 124 -3.08 6.79 11.43
C ALA A 124 -3.95 5.52 11.49
N MET A 125 -4.45 5.19 12.68
CA MET A 125 -5.38 4.08 12.90
C MET A 125 -6.64 4.25 12.06
N ALA A 126 -7.32 5.39 12.17
CA ALA A 126 -8.51 5.68 11.39
C ALA A 126 -8.22 5.62 9.88
N GLN A 127 -7.14 6.27 9.44
CA GLN A 127 -6.74 6.34 8.03
C GLN A 127 -6.46 4.96 7.40
N SER A 128 -5.96 3.99 8.17
CA SER A 128 -5.72 2.63 7.67
C SER A 128 -7.00 1.92 7.19
N PHE A 129 -8.19 2.37 7.62
CA PHE A 129 -9.48 1.84 7.21
C PHE A 129 -10.06 2.52 5.95
N SER A 130 -9.34 3.45 5.32
CA SER A 130 -9.70 3.97 4.00
C SER A 130 -9.74 2.82 2.98
N LEU A 131 -10.83 2.69 2.22
CA LEU A 131 -10.95 1.66 1.18
C LEU A 131 -9.88 1.77 0.09
N ALA A 132 -9.23 2.93 -0.06
CA ALA A 132 -8.08 3.06 -0.95
C ALA A 132 -6.86 2.20 -0.51
N ASN A 133 -6.78 1.81 0.76
CA ASN A 133 -5.77 0.90 1.33
C ASN A 133 -6.21 -0.58 1.32
N ILE A 134 -7.39 -0.89 0.75
CA ILE A 134 -8.04 -2.18 0.91
C ILE A 134 -8.11 -2.93 -0.41
N VAL A 135 -7.95 -4.26 -0.35
CA VAL A 135 -8.24 -5.18 -1.46
C VAL A 135 -9.23 -6.25 -1.04
N PRO A 136 -9.98 -6.85 -1.98
CA PRO A 136 -10.73 -8.08 -1.72
C PRO A 136 -9.78 -9.22 -1.39
N GLN A 137 -9.76 -9.66 -0.13
CA GLN A 137 -8.87 -10.73 0.31
C GLN A 137 -9.66 -11.96 0.74
N ASN A 138 -9.20 -13.14 0.34
CA ASN A 138 -9.78 -14.39 0.79
C ASN A 138 -9.78 -14.43 2.33
N ARG A 139 -10.91 -14.80 2.93
CA ARG A 139 -11.12 -14.73 4.39
C ARG A 139 -10.09 -15.53 5.18
N GLU A 140 -9.83 -16.78 4.77
CA GLU A 140 -8.86 -17.64 5.44
C GLU A 140 -7.42 -17.12 5.27
N ASN A 141 -7.12 -16.56 4.09
CA ASN A 141 -5.84 -15.89 3.83
C ASN A 141 -5.63 -14.70 4.78
N ASN A 142 -6.58 -13.76 4.80
CA ASN A 142 -6.53 -12.53 5.60
C ASN A 142 -6.42 -12.83 7.11
N GLN A 143 -7.30 -13.70 7.61
CA GLN A 143 -7.46 -13.94 9.05
C GLN A 143 -6.38 -14.88 9.62
N ARG A 144 -5.70 -15.65 8.77
CA ARG A 144 -4.67 -16.62 9.20
C ARG A 144 -3.30 -16.30 8.64
N LEU A 145 -2.99 -16.80 7.44
CA LEU A 145 -1.63 -16.79 6.91
C LEU A 145 -1.09 -15.35 6.80
N TRP A 146 -1.88 -14.44 6.25
CA TRP A 146 -1.47 -13.05 6.09
C TRP A 146 -1.27 -12.35 7.44
N ALA A 147 -2.16 -12.56 8.41
CA ALA A 147 -2.00 -12.06 9.78
C ALA A 147 -0.72 -12.58 10.46
N ARG A 148 -0.31 -13.84 10.20
CA ARG A 148 0.98 -14.39 10.68
C ARG A 148 2.15 -13.68 10.01
N ILE A 149 2.10 -13.47 8.69
CA ILE A 149 3.13 -12.74 7.93
C ILE A 149 3.29 -11.31 8.47
N GLU A 150 2.19 -10.59 8.65
CA GLU A 150 2.21 -9.25 9.25
C GLU A 150 2.84 -9.24 10.65
N THR A 151 2.52 -10.25 11.47
CA THR A 151 3.09 -10.41 12.81
C THR A 151 4.60 -10.67 12.74
N SER A 152 5.07 -11.48 11.80
CA SER A 152 6.49 -11.74 11.62
C SER A 152 7.24 -10.52 11.11
N VAL A 153 6.65 -9.71 10.23
CA VAL A 153 7.24 -8.42 9.81
C VAL A 153 7.29 -7.43 10.97
N ARG A 154 6.25 -7.33 11.81
CA ARG A 154 6.32 -6.53 13.04
C ARG A 154 7.45 -6.98 13.96
N LYS A 155 7.66 -8.29 14.14
CA LYS A 155 8.80 -8.81 14.93
C LYS A 155 10.16 -8.41 14.34
N ILE A 156 10.30 -8.35 13.02
CA ILE A 156 11.52 -7.85 12.35
C ILE A 156 11.71 -6.37 12.66
N ALA A 157 10.67 -5.55 12.51
CA ALA A 157 10.73 -4.11 12.80
C ALA A 157 11.04 -3.83 14.27
N THR A 158 10.38 -4.55 15.20
CA THR A 158 10.71 -4.49 16.63
C THR A 158 12.15 -4.93 16.89
N ALA A 159 12.72 -5.89 16.15
CA ALA A 159 14.08 -6.37 16.42
C ALA A 159 15.17 -5.43 15.90
N TYR A 160 14.97 -4.83 14.73
CA TYR A 160 16.04 -4.16 13.98
C TYR A 160 15.81 -2.68 13.69
N ASP A 161 14.66 -2.16 14.10
CA ASP A 161 14.20 -0.81 13.78
C ASP A 161 14.16 -0.55 12.26
N ASP A 162 13.86 0.69 11.87
CA ASP A 162 14.04 1.23 10.51
C ASP A 162 13.67 0.26 9.37
N THR A 163 12.51 -0.37 9.48
CA THR A 163 12.09 -1.40 8.54
C THR A 163 11.10 -0.81 7.53
N TYR A 164 11.49 -0.79 6.27
CA TYR A 164 10.63 -0.33 5.18
C TYR A 164 9.83 -1.49 4.62
N VAL A 165 8.54 -1.28 4.46
CA VAL A 165 7.61 -2.31 4.01
C VAL A 165 6.76 -1.77 2.87
N VAL A 166 6.76 -2.47 1.73
CA VAL A 166 5.85 -2.20 0.62
C VAL A 166 4.95 -3.40 0.43
N THR A 167 3.65 -3.18 0.40
CA THR A 167 2.63 -4.25 0.30
C THR A 167 1.71 -3.96 -0.86
N GLY A 168 1.37 -4.97 -1.65
CA GLY A 168 0.47 -4.74 -2.77
C GLY A 168 -0.16 -6.01 -3.33
N PRO A 169 -1.20 -5.84 -4.16
CA PRO A 169 -1.74 -6.92 -4.96
C PRO A 169 -0.90 -7.20 -6.21
N MET A 170 -1.01 -8.42 -6.72
CA MET A 170 -0.72 -8.75 -8.12
C MET A 170 -1.98 -9.31 -8.77
N PHE A 171 -2.08 -9.03 -10.08
CA PHE A 171 -3.18 -9.46 -10.93
C PHE A 171 -2.60 -10.23 -12.10
N SER A 172 -2.92 -11.51 -12.19
CA SER A 172 -2.40 -12.40 -13.23
C SER A 172 -3.54 -13.17 -13.91
N GLY A 173 -3.35 -13.50 -15.19
CA GLY A 173 -4.34 -14.20 -16.00
C GLY A 173 -5.16 -13.28 -16.91
N GLN A 174 -5.94 -13.90 -17.79
CA GLN A 174 -6.74 -13.20 -18.81
C GLN A 174 -8.10 -12.73 -18.29
N GLN A 175 -8.63 -13.41 -17.29
CA GLN A 175 -9.92 -13.09 -16.67
C GLN A 175 -9.70 -12.83 -15.19
N LEU A 176 -9.90 -11.57 -14.79
CA LEU A 176 -9.79 -11.15 -13.40
C LEU A 176 -11.19 -11.06 -12.79
N GLN A 177 -11.34 -11.62 -11.60
CA GLN A 177 -12.57 -11.51 -10.84
C GLN A 177 -12.75 -10.07 -10.34
N THR A 178 -14.00 -9.63 -10.26
CA THR A 178 -14.38 -8.35 -9.66
C THR A 178 -15.51 -8.55 -8.65
N ILE A 179 -15.65 -7.63 -7.69
CA ILE A 179 -16.76 -7.60 -6.74
C ILE A 179 -17.53 -6.30 -6.84
N GLY A 180 -18.82 -6.35 -6.51
CA GLY A 180 -19.61 -5.16 -6.27
C GLY A 180 -20.04 -4.35 -7.50
N PRO A 181 -20.88 -3.32 -7.30
CA PRO A 181 -21.34 -2.42 -8.37
C PRO A 181 -20.20 -1.67 -9.08
N THR A 182 -19.14 -1.30 -8.37
CA THR A 182 -17.97 -0.59 -8.93
C THR A 182 -16.99 -1.55 -9.61
N ARG A 183 -17.20 -2.88 -9.48
CA ARG A 183 -16.32 -3.91 -10.03
C ARG A 183 -14.88 -3.82 -9.53
N VAL A 184 -14.70 -3.71 -8.22
CA VAL A 184 -13.37 -3.72 -7.58
C VAL A 184 -12.64 -5.01 -7.92
N PHE A 185 -11.39 -4.91 -8.37
CA PHE A 185 -10.62 -6.07 -8.81
C PHE A 185 -10.22 -6.94 -7.61
N VAL A 186 -10.39 -8.25 -7.76
CA VAL A 186 -9.88 -9.23 -6.79
C VAL A 186 -8.45 -9.60 -7.21
N PRO A 187 -7.44 -9.38 -6.36
CA PRO A 187 -6.08 -9.79 -6.67
C PRO A 187 -5.95 -11.30 -6.70
N THR A 188 -5.10 -11.81 -7.59
CA THR A 188 -4.76 -13.24 -7.63
C THR A 188 -3.72 -13.58 -6.56
N GLN A 189 -2.84 -12.64 -6.25
CA GLN A 189 -1.79 -12.80 -5.25
C GLN A 189 -1.58 -11.50 -4.48
N LEU A 190 -0.98 -11.61 -3.30
CA LEU A 190 -0.52 -10.49 -2.49
C LEU A 190 0.99 -10.61 -2.28
N PHE A 191 1.67 -9.48 -2.20
CA PHE A 191 3.09 -9.45 -1.88
C PHE A 191 3.39 -8.48 -0.74
N LYS A 192 4.49 -8.74 -0.04
CA LYS A 192 5.11 -7.80 0.89
C LYS A 192 6.63 -7.80 0.67
N VAL A 193 7.17 -6.65 0.26
CA VAL A 193 8.60 -6.36 0.26
C VAL A 193 8.99 -5.87 1.65
N VAL A 194 10.07 -6.43 2.19
CA VAL A 194 10.65 -6.04 3.48
C VAL A 194 12.10 -5.66 3.26
N TYR A 195 12.46 -4.45 3.64
CA TYR A 195 13.83 -3.96 3.60
C TYR A 195 14.27 -3.47 4.99
N VAL A 196 15.39 -4.01 5.46
CA VAL A 196 15.98 -3.71 6.77
C VAL A 196 17.41 -3.21 6.54
N PRO A 197 17.64 -1.88 6.48
CA PRO A 197 18.94 -1.29 6.16
C PRO A 197 20.04 -1.72 7.13
N SER A 198 19.75 -1.73 8.43
CA SER A 198 20.69 -2.13 9.50
C SER A 198 21.19 -3.57 9.37
N ARG A 199 20.46 -4.41 8.63
CA ARG A 199 20.79 -5.81 8.38
C ARG A 199 21.27 -6.09 6.96
N GLN A 200 21.31 -5.07 6.10
CA GLN A 200 21.57 -5.21 4.66
C GLN A 200 20.72 -6.36 4.09
N LEU A 201 19.45 -6.38 4.45
CA LEU A 201 18.52 -7.46 4.13
C LEU A 201 17.32 -6.91 3.36
N ALA A 202 17.05 -7.46 2.17
CA ALA A 202 15.85 -7.18 1.39
C ALA A 202 15.26 -8.47 0.81
N PHE A 203 13.94 -8.65 0.92
CA PHE A 203 13.27 -9.82 0.33
C PHE A 203 11.79 -9.54 0.11
N ALA A 204 11.16 -10.37 -0.73
CA ALA A 204 9.72 -10.35 -0.96
C ALA A 204 9.06 -11.62 -0.42
N VAL A 205 7.88 -11.46 0.15
CA VAL A 205 6.95 -12.54 0.50
C VAL A 205 5.80 -12.49 -0.49
N VAL A 206 5.44 -13.61 -1.11
CA VAL A 206 4.32 -13.70 -2.06
C VAL A 206 3.36 -14.81 -1.62
N VAL A 207 2.06 -14.52 -1.70
CA VAL A 207 0.98 -15.43 -1.28
C VAL A 207 -0.16 -15.38 -2.28
N ASP A 208 -0.67 -16.54 -2.68
CA ASP A 208 -1.90 -16.61 -3.48
C ASP A 208 -3.11 -16.17 -2.66
N ASN A 209 -4.01 -15.38 -3.25
CA ASN A 209 -5.21 -14.87 -2.59
C ASN A 209 -6.34 -15.92 -2.53
N VAL A 210 -6.00 -17.08 -1.95
CA VAL A 210 -6.88 -18.23 -1.76
C VAL A 210 -6.72 -18.74 -0.32
N SER A 211 -7.58 -19.67 0.09
CA SER A 211 -7.40 -20.38 1.36
C SER A 211 -6.16 -21.27 1.27
N THR A 212 -5.04 -20.82 1.85
CA THR A 212 -3.75 -21.51 1.81
C THR A 212 -2.95 -21.26 3.08
N ASN A 213 -2.02 -22.18 3.37
CA ASN A 213 -0.95 -21.98 4.36
C ASN A 213 0.43 -21.86 3.69
N ARG A 214 0.48 -21.78 2.35
CA ARG A 214 1.72 -21.68 1.59
C ARG A 214 2.02 -20.22 1.26
N TYR A 215 3.29 -19.86 1.40
CA TYR A 215 3.85 -18.60 0.95
C TYR A 215 5.21 -18.87 0.30
N GLU A 216 5.68 -17.94 -0.50
CA GLU A 216 7.00 -17.98 -1.13
C GLU A 216 7.83 -16.81 -0.65
N ILE A 217 9.12 -17.06 -0.41
CA ILE A 217 10.12 -16.00 -0.36
C ILE A 217 10.72 -15.87 -1.77
N ARG A 218 10.60 -14.68 -2.36
CA ARG A 218 11.19 -14.33 -3.65
C ARG A 218 12.25 -13.27 -3.47
N THR A 219 13.19 -13.23 -4.41
CA THR A 219 14.08 -12.08 -4.52
C THR A 219 13.26 -10.85 -4.94
N ILE A 220 13.81 -9.66 -4.73
CA ILE A 220 13.15 -8.43 -5.18
C ILE A 220 13.09 -8.41 -6.71
N HIS A 221 14.15 -8.81 -7.42
CA HIS A 221 14.13 -8.87 -8.89
C HIS A 221 13.04 -9.80 -9.45
N GLU A 222 12.82 -10.96 -8.82
CA GLU A 222 11.73 -11.87 -9.22
C GLU A 222 10.35 -11.22 -9.02
N LEU A 223 10.17 -10.48 -7.93
CA LEU A 223 8.95 -9.73 -7.71
C LEU A 223 8.80 -8.57 -8.70
N GLU A 224 9.87 -7.82 -9.00
CA GLU A 224 9.82 -6.70 -9.95
C GLU A 224 9.39 -7.18 -11.34
N ALA A 225 9.94 -8.32 -11.79
CA ALA A 225 9.58 -8.95 -13.05
C ALA A 225 8.12 -9.42 -13.08
N ALA A 226 7.61 -9.98 -11.97
CA ALA A 226 6.25 -10.51 -11.89
C ALA A 226 5.17 -9.42 -11.68
N SER A 227 5.48 -8.37 -10.93
CA SER A 227 4.51 -7.35 -10.52
C SER A 227 4.42 -6.17 -11.48
N GLY A 228 5.47 -5.90 -12.28
CA GLY A 228 5.57 -4.67 -13.06
C GLY A 228 5.78 -3.43 -12.18
N ILE A 229 6.36 -3.61 -10.99
CA ILE A 229 6.70 -2.55 -10.03
C ILE A 229 8.18 -2.69 -9.66
N ARG A 230 8.98 -1.64 -9.82
CA ARG A 230 10.37 -1.58 -9.36
C ARG A 230 10.51 -0.89 -8.01
N PHE A 231 11.51 -1.26 -7.22
CA PHE A 231 11.80 -0.72 -5.90
C PHE A 231 13.18 -0.05 -5.89
N PRO A 232 13.33 1.15 -6.50
CA PRO A 232 14.64 1.78 -6.71
C PRO A 232 15.31 2.24 -5.40
N GLY A 233 14.52 2.46 -4.34
CA GLY A 233 15.05 2.82 -3.03
C GLY A 233 15.82 1.69 -2.32
N ILE A 234 15.72 0.45 -2.80
CA ILE A 234 16.46 -0.71 -2.27
C ILE A 234 17.76 -0.87 -3.07
N PRO A 235 18.94 -0.96 -2.44
CA PRO A 235 20.21 -1.19 -3.14
C PRO A 235 20.20 -2.46 -4.00
N GLU A 236 20.67 -2.36 -5.23
CA GLU A 236 20.64 -3.45 -6.23
C GLU A 236 21.34 -4.73 -5.75
N ASN A 237 22.46 -4.61 -5.03
CA ASN A 237 23.18 -5.76 -4.48
C ASN A 237 22.40 -6.56 -3.42
N LEU A 238 21.30 -6.00 -2.89
CA LEU A 238 20.43 -6.68 -1.93
C LEU A 238 19.23 -7.34 -2.59
N LYS A 239 18.94 -7.03 -3.86
CA LYS A 239 17.71 -7.45 -4.54
C LYS A 239 17.67 -8.92 -4.93
N ASP A 240 18.79 -9.63 -4.87
CA ASP A 240 18.90 -11.07 -5.17
C ASP A 240 18.91 -11.98 -3.92
N GLN A 241 18.70 -11.40 -2.74
CA GLN A 241 18.68 -12.17 -1.50
C GLN A 241 17.40 -13.02 -1.35
N ARG A 242 17.55 -14.20 -0.73
CA ARG A 242 16.46 -15.11 -0.38
C ARG A 242 16.66 -15.71 1.01
N PRO A 243 16.13 -15.10 2.08
CA PRO A 243 16.17 -15.70 3.41
C PRO A 243 15.33 -16.99 3.46
N GLY A 244 15.67 -17.89 4.38
CA GLY A 244 15.06 -19.23 4.48
C GLY A 244 13.59 -19.29 4.91
N GLY A 245 12.93 -18.16 5.16
CA GLY A 245 11.53 -18.07 5.56
C GLY A 245 11.26 -17.05 6.66
N LEU A 246 9.99 -16.88 7.03
CA LEU A 246 9.56 -16.05 8.14
C LEU A 246 9.36 -16.89 9.40
N LYS A 247 10.02 -16.51 10.50
CA LYS A 247 9.85 -17.19 11.79
C LYS A 247 8.40 -17.07 12.26
N GLY A 248 7.74 -18.21 12.49
CA GLY A 248 6.38 -18.28 13.02
C GLY A 248 5.25 -18.14 12.00
N VAL A 249 5.54 -18.34 10.71
CA VAL A 249 4.56 -18.38 9.61
C VAL A 249 4.48 -19.78 9.03
#